data_AF-A0A8T4XBM0-F1
#
_entry.id   AF-A0A8T4XBM0-F1
#
_cell.length_a   1.000
_cell.length_b   1.000
_cell.length_c   1.000
_cell.angle_alpha   90.00
_cell.angle_beta   90.00
_cell.angle_gamma   90.00
#
_symmetry.space_group_name_H-M   'P 1'
#
loop_
_entity.id
_entity.type
_entity.pdbx_description
1 polymer ?
#
loop_
_entity_poly.entity_id
_entity_poly.type
_entity_poly.pdbx_seq_one_letter_code
_entity_poly.pdbx_strand_id
1 'polypeptide(L)'
;MSNFEFLENLGIQIKENRLKLHDVEDSLSNVNVQLHEIPLKRSTESTFAKMIGVGYDDKLVELEKAKEQLERTKTDLRNIIDKDINTFISEVSSPNLIIPLDASPKIVDGKTVYKYRDNSKFQNVFDILCEMLGLSSPLVVKDVMLSPTEIVIAVKDEFEAKQKFINSLHEIQNTLLIKKK
;
A
#
# COMPACT_ATOMS: atom_id res chain seq x y z
N MET A 1 -14.69 -6.36 12.58
CA MET A 1 -15.45 -7.02 11.49
C MET A 1 -14.70 -6.71 10.21
N SER A 2 -14.40 -7.72 9.39
CA SER A 2 -13.73 -7.55 8.11
C SER A 2 -14.67 -6.80 7.16
N ASN A 3 -14.44 -5.52 6.90
CA ASN A 3 -15.27 -4.74 5.98
C ASN A 3 -14.40 -3.89 5.04
N PHE A 4 -14.98 -3.51 3.90
CA PHE A 4 -14.26 -2.72 2.89
C PHE A 4 -13.82 -1.33 3.39
N GLU A 5 -14.54 -0.71 4.32
CA GLU A 5 -14.14 0.58 4.90
C GLU A 5 -12.85 0.47 5.72
N PHE A 6 -12.72 -0.57 6.54
CA PHE A 6 -11.50 -0.87 7.27
C PHE A 6 -10.35 -1.15 6.30
N LEU A 7 -10.59 -1.98 5.27
CA LEU A 7 -9.60 -2.31 4.26
C LEU A 7 -9.15 -1.09 3.45
N GLU A 8 -10.05 -0.15 3.17
CA GLU A 8 -9.73 1.10 2.49
C GLU A 8 -8.78 1.97 3.33
N ASN A 9 -9.11 2.15 4.61
CA ASN A 9 -8.27 2.89 5.54
C ASN A 9 -6.90 2.22 5.72
N LEU A 10 -6.87 0.89 5.81
CA LEU A 10 -5.63 0.13 5.88
C LEU A 10 -4.81 0.28 4.59
N GLY A 11 -5.45 0.27 3.43
CA GLY A 11 -4.81 0.53 2.14
C GLY A 11 -4.18 1.93 2.05
N ILE A 12 -4.86 2.95 2.61
CA ILE A 12 -4.30 4.31 2.74
C ILE A 12 -3.03 4.29 3.61
N GLN A 13 -3.11 3.66 4.79
CA GLN A 13 -1.97 3.57 5.72
C GLN A 13 -0.76 2.86 5.09
N ILE A 14 -0.99 1.76 4.38
CA ILE A 14 0.06 1.02 3.67
C ILE A 14 0.76 1.94 2.65
N LYS A 15 0.00 2.69 1.85
CA LYS A 15 0.56 3.61 0.85
C LYS A 15 1.34 4.75 1.51
N GLU A 16 0.79 5.37 2.54
CA GLU A 16 1.47 6.44 3.27
C GLU A 16 2.79 5.97 3.90
N ASN A 17 2.79 4.79 4.52
CA ASN A 17 3.98 4.24 5.14
C ASN A 17 5.04 3.84 4.09
N ARG A 18 4.64 3.37 2.91
CA ARG A 18 5.54 3.12 1.79
C ARG A 18 6.20 4.40 1.26
N LEU A 19 5.44 5.49 1.16
CA LEU A 19 6.00 6.80 0.79
C LEU A 19 7.01 7.28 1.84
N LYS A 20 6.67 7.21 3.13
CA LYS A 20 7.60 7.55 4.21
C LYS A 20 8.86 6.67 4.18
N LEU A 21 8.72 5.38 3.88
CA LEU A 21 9.85 4.47 3.76
C LEU A 21 10.78 4.90 2.62
N HIS A 22 10.23 5.29 1.48
CA HIS A 22 11.00 5.80 0.35
C HIS A 22 11.77 7.09 0.73
N ASP A 23 11.11 8.05 1.38
CA ASP A 23 11.74 9.29 1.85
C ASP A 23 12.90 9.02 2.84
N VAL A 24 12.74 8.02 3.71
CA VAL A 24 13.78 7.58 4.66
C VAL A 24 14.95 6.93 3.92
N GLU A 25 14.70 6.12 2.89
CA GLU A 25 15.74 5.49 2.07
C GLU A 25 16.54 6.52 1.27
N ASP A 26 15.89 7.54 0.72
CA ASP A 26 16.53 8.66 0.04
C ASP A 26 17.38 9.48 1.03
N SER A 27 16.85 9.75 2.23
CA SER A 27 17.60 10.43 3.29
C SER A 27 18.84 9.64 3.73
N LEU A 28 18.72 8.31 3.85
CA LEU A 28 19.86 7.43 4.15
C LEU A 28 20.91 7.46 3.05
N SER A 29 20.50 7.45 1.79
CA SER A 29 21.41 7.57 0.65
C SER A 29 22.24 8.86 0.75
N ASN A 30 21.57 9.99 0.99
CA ASN A 30 22.22 11.29 1.15
C ASN A 30 23.20 11.33 2.33
N VAL A 31 22.79 10.80 3.49
CA VAL A 31 23.66 10.74 4.68
C VAL A 31 24.88 9.84 4.43
N ASN A 32 24.72 8.70 3.75
CA ASN A 32 25.83 7.83 3.40
C ASN A 32 26.84 8.50 2.46
N VAL A 33 26.36 9.29 1.48
CA VAL A 33 27.23 10.10 0.62
C VAL A 33 28.02 11.12 1.45
N GLN A 34 27.35 11.85 2.35
CA GLN A 34 28.02 12.84 3.21
C GLN A 34 29.06 12.21 4.14
N LEU A 35 28.73 11.07 4.76
CA LEU A 35 29.68 10.31 5.59
C LEU A 35 30.90 9.83 4.81
N HIS A 36 30.76 9.56 3.51
CA HIS A 36 31.89 9.20 2.66
C HIS A 36 32.74 10.42 2.25
N GLU A 37 32.10 11.55 1.92
CA GLU A 37 32.80 12.73 1.41
C GLU A 37 33.51 13.57 2.49
N ILE A 38 32.92 13.71 3.68
CA ILE A 38 33.46 14.57 4.74
C ILE A 38 34.89 14.18 5.13
N PRO A 39 35.23 12.89 5.35
CA PRO A 39 36.61 12.49 5.63
C PRO A 39 37.60 12.89 4.53
N LEU A 40 37.19 12.87 3.27
CA LEU A 40 38.03 13.25 2.12
C LEU A 40 38.32 14.76 2.08
N LYS A 41 37.36 15.57 2.49
CA LYS A 41 37.45 17.04 2.48
C LYS A 41 38.01 17.61 3.79
N ARG A 42 38.02 16.82 4.86
CA ARG A 42 38.34 17.22 6.25
C ARG A 42 39.64 18.00 6.39
N SER A 43 40.71 17.55 5.74
CA SER A 43 42.04 18.19 5.86
C SER A 43 42.03 19.61 5.29
N THR A 44 41.42 19.78 4.11
CA THR A 44 41.31 21.07 3.43
C THR A 44 40.40 22.02 4.21
N GLU A 45 39.21 21.57 4.60
CA GLU A 45 38.22 22.38 5.32
C GLU A 45 38.72 22.79 6.71
N SER A 46 39.34 21.88 7.46
CA SER A 46 39.92 22.19 8.77
C SER A 46 41.07 23.20 8.67
N THR A 47 41.90 23.10 7.63
CA THR A 47 43.01 24.04 7.39
C THR A 47 42.47 25.42 7.03
N PHE A 48 41.47 25.49 6.14
CA PHE A 48 40.82 26.74 5.77
C PHE A 48 40.16 27.43 6.97
N ALA A 49 39.40 26.69 7.78
CA ALA A 49 38.75 27.21 8.98
C ALA A 49 39.76 27.84 9.97
N LYS A 50 40.90 27.16 10.20
CA LYS A 50 41.99 27.70 11.02
C LYS A 50 42.56 28.99 10.46
N MET A 51 42.74 29.09 9.13
CA MET A 51 43.29 30.28 8.48
C MET A 51 42.38 31.50 8.60
N ILE A 52 41.06 31.31 8.59
CA ILE A 52 40.08 32.40 8.74
C ILE A 52 39.66 32.65 10.20
N GLY A 53 40.25 31.93 11.17
CA GLY A 53 40.00 32.12 12.60
C GLY A 53 38.67 31.56 13.11
N VAL A 54 38.08 30.58 12.40
CA VAL A 54 36.81 29.93 12.82
C VAL A 54 37.05 28.47 13.24
N GLY A 55 36.18 27.94 14.09
CA GLY A 55 36.18 26.52 14.46
C GLY A 55 35.63 25.65 13.33
N TYR A 56 36.22 24.46 13.14
CA TYR A 56 35.72 23.45 12.20
C TYR A 56 34.98 22.34 12.96
N ASP A 57 33.72 22.11 12.58
CA ASP A 57 32.89 21.01 13.05
C ASP A 57 32.59 20.10 11.85
N ASP A 58 33.10 18.86 11.89
CA ASP A 58 32.93 17.90 10.79
C ASP A 58 31.57 17.21 10.80
N LYS A 59 30.73 17.43 11.82
CA LYS A 59 29.38 16.85 11.96
C LYS A 59 29.33 15.33 11.83
N LEU A 60 30.46 14.63 11.83
CA LEU A 60 30.51 13.18 11.59
C LEU A 60 29.69 12.42 12.64
N VAL A 61 29.83 12.82 13.90
CA VAL A 61 29.08 12.24 15.02
C VAL A 61 27.57 12.49 14.89
N GLU A 62 27.16 13.66 14.38
CA GLU A 62 25.74 13.96 14.15
C GLU A 62 25.17 13.13 13.00
N LEU A 63 25.94 12.98 11.92
CA LEU A 63 25.56 12.18 10.76
C LEU A 63 25.51 10.69 11.06
N GLU A 64 26.43 10.16 11.87
CA GLU A 64 26.38 8.78 12.35
C GLU A 64 25.12 8.53 13.18
N LYS A 65 24.78 9.44 14.11
CA LYS A 65 23.53 9.36 14.89
C LYS A 65 22.29 9.44 14.00
N ALA A 66 22.27 10.35 13.03
CA ALA A 66 21.18 10.49 12.08
C ALA A 66 21.00 9.21 11.24
N LYS A 67 22.10 8.61 10.76
CA LYS A 67 22.09 7.33 10.05
C LYS A 67 21.48 6.21 10.90
N GLU A 68 21.94 6.07 12.16
CA GLU A 68 21.40 5.06 13.06
C GLU A 68 19.89 5.23 13.29
N GLN A 69 19.43 6.47 13.48
CA GLN A 69 18.01 6.76 13.65
C GLN A 69 17.22 6.40 12.39
N LEU A 70 17.71 6.80 11.21
CA LEU A 70 17.05 6.52 9.94
C LEU A 70 16.99 5.00 9.64
N GLU A 71 18.04 4.23 9.92
CA GLU A 71 18.03 2.77 9.75
C GLU A 71 17.02 2.08 10.70
N ARG A 72 16.88 2.59 11.93
CA ARG A 72 15.84 2.13 12.86
C ARG A 72 14.45 2.43 12.31
N THR A 73 14.20 3.68 11.93
CA THR A 73 12.91 4.09 11.34
C THR A 73 12.56 3.29 10.08
N LYS A 74 13.54 3.03 9.21
CA LYS A 74 13.38 2.18 8.03
C LYS A 74 12.94 0.77 8.40
N THR A 75 13.59 0.17 9.40
CA THR A 75 13.27 -1.18 9.88
C THR A 75 11.87 -1.22 10.49
N ASP A 76 11.53 -0.23 11.31
CA ASP A 76 10.20 -0.12 11.93
C ASP A 76 9.09 0.05 10.88
N LEU A 77 9.30 0.94 9.90
CA LEU A 77 8.35 1.15 8.80
C LEU A 77 8.15 -0.12 7.97
N ARG A 78 9.22 -0.85 7.64
CA ARG A 78 9.10 -2.15 6.94
C ARG A 78 8.27 -3.15 7.73
N ASN A 79 8.55 -3.30 9.02
CA ASN A 79 7.79 -4.20 9.89
C ASN A 79 6.31 -3.80 9.98
N ILE A 80 6.01 -2.50 10.04
CA ILE A 80 4.63 -1.99 10.04
C ILE A 80 3.95 -2.30 8.71
N ILE A 81 4.58 -1.99 7.58
CA ILE A 81 4.04 -2.26 6.25
C ILE A 81 3.78 -3.76 6.06
N ASP A 82 4.73 -4.62 6.43
CA ASP A 82 4.59 -6.07 6.30
C ASP A 82 3.44 -6.59 7.18
N LYS A 83 3.30 -6.05 8.40
CA LYS A 83 2.19 -6.37 9.29
C LYS A 83 0.86 -5.94 8.67
N ASP A 84 0.75 -4.70 8.20
CA ASP A 84 -0.48 -4.14 7.64
C ASP A 84 -0.89 -4.88 6.36
N ILE A 85 0.06 -5.24 5.51
CA ILE A 85 -0.14 -6.09 4.32
C ILE A 85 -0.68 -7.47 4.73
N ASN A 86 -0.09 -8.09 5.74
CA ASN A 86 -0.55 -9.39 6.24
C ASN A 86 -1.96 -9.29 6.84
N THR A 87 -2.27 -8.21 7.55
CA THR A 87 -3.61 -7.92 8.05
C THR A 87 -4.58 -7.73 6.88
N PHE A 88 -4.22 -6.95 5.87
CA PHE A 88 -5.04 -6.74 4.68
C PHE A 88 -5.40 -8.06 3.99
N ILE A 89 -4.40 -8.91 3.72
CA ILE A 89 -4.62 -10.24 3.13
C ILE A 89 -5.56 -11.09 3.99
N SER A 90 -5.35 -11.08 5.31
CA SER A 90 -6.15 -11.89 6.24
C SER A 90 -7.62 -11.42 6.30
N GLU A 91 -7.84 -10.11 6.28
CA GLU A 91 -9.17 -9.51 6.33
C GLU A 91 -9.92 -9.64 5.01
N VAL A 92 -9.25 -9.50 3.85
CA VAL A 92 -9.88 -9.80 2.54
C VAL A 92 -10.22 -11.29 2.43
N SER A 93 -9.31 -12.17 2.88
CA SER A 93 -9.51 -13.62 2.80
C SER A 93 -10.51 -14.15 3.84
N SER A 94 -11.07 -13.27 4.67
CA SER A 94 -12.05 -13.63 5.69
C SER A 94 -13.35 -14.12 5.03
N PRO A 95 -13.91 -15.26 5.46
CA PRO A 95 -15.22 -15.72 4.98
C PRO A 95 -16.36 -14.76 5.40
N ASN A 96 -16.10 -13.89 6.39
CA ASN A 96 -17.05 -12.91 6.90
C ASN A 96 -16.80 -11.50 6.34
N LEU A 97 -16.13 -11.39 5.19
CA LEU A 97 -15.88 -10.12 4.52
C LEU A 97 -17.19 -9.42 4.14
N ILE A 98 -17.39 -8.21 4.64
CA ILE A 98 -18.55 -7.38 4.34
C ILE A 98 -18.19 -6.38 3.24
N ILE A 99 -18.89 -6.51 2.11
CA ILE A 99 -18.79 -5.59 0.97
C ILE A 99 -20.08 -4.75 0.96
N PRO A 100 -20.00 -3.42 1.14
CA PRO A 100 -21.19 -2.58 1.32
C PRO A 100 -21.83 -2.27 -0.04
N LEU A 101 -22.42 -3.27 -0.69
CA LEU A 101 -23.19 -3.09 -1.91
C LEU A 101 -24.59 -2.58 -1.61
N ASP A 102 -25.13 -1.77 -2.51
CA ASP A 102 -26.56 -1.45 -2.55
C ASP A 102 -27.35 -2.73 -2.87
N ALA A 103 -28.43 -2.96 -2.12
CA ALA A 103 -29.29 -4.12 -2.30
C ALA A 103 -30.12 -4.07 -3.59
N SER A 104 -30.22 -2.89 -4.22
CA SER A 104 -31.00 -2.66 -5.45
C SER A 104 -30.08 -2.53 -6.67
N PRO A 105 -29.66 -3.64 -7.31
CA PRO A 105 -28.84 -3.56 -8.51
C PRO A 105 -29.60 -2.91 -9.68
N LYS A 106 -28.84 -2.36 -10.63
CA LYS A 106 -29.38 -1.86 -11.89
C LYS A 106 -29.02 -2.79 -13.03
N ILE A 107 -29.96 -3.03 -13.94
CA ILE A 107 -29.67 -3.71 -15.20
C ILE A 107 -29.29 -2.65 -16.24
N VAL A 108 -28.07 -2.73 -16.75
CA VAL A 108 -27.53 -1.83 -17.77
C VAL A 108 -26.93 -2.68 -18.89
N ASP A 109 -27.42 -2.51 -20.12
CA ASP A 109 -26.94 -3.25 -21.30
C ASP A 109 -26.91 -4.78 -21.11
N GLY A 110 -27.92 -5.32 -20.44
CA GLY A 110 -28.02 -6.76 -20.15
C GLY A 110 -27.08 -7.27 -19.04
N LYS A 111 -26.40 -6.37 -18.32
CA LYS A 111 -25.51 -6.67 -17.19
C LYS A 111 -26.13 -6.20 -15.88
N THR A 112 -25.85 -6.92 -14.80
CA THR A 112 -26.24 -6.54 -13.44
C THR A 112 -25.14 -5.70 -12.82
N VAL A 113 -25.48 -4.49 -12.38
CA VAL A 113 -24.52 -3.53 -11.81
C VAL A 113 -24.89 -3.25 -10.36
N TYR A 114 -23.97 -3.56 -9.45
CA TYR A 114 -24.05 -3.21 -8.04
C TYR A 114 -23.16 -2.00 -7.76
N LYS A 115 -23.74 -0.96 -7.18
CA LYS A 115 -22.96 0.17 -6.64
C LYS A 115 -22.68 -0.05 -5.16
N TYR A 116 -21.65 0.61 -4.66
CA TYR A 116 -21.43 0.68 -3.22
C TYR A 116 -22.44 1.62 -2.56
N ARG A 117 -22.82 1.30 -1.31
CA ARG A 117 -23.71 2.12 -0.48
C ARG A 117 -23.11 3.51 -0.27
N ASP A 118 -24.01 4.49 -0.16
CA ASP A 118 -23.68 5.90 0.08
C ASP A 118 -22.75 6.52 -0.98
N ASN A 119 -22.71 5.94 -2.20
CA ASN A 119 -21.77 6.30 -3.27
C ASN A 119 -20.29 6.22 -2.84
N SER A 120 -19.99 5.34 -1.88
CA SER A 120 -18.63 5.08 -1.41
C SER A 120 -17.73 4.56 -2.54
N LYS A 121 -16.42 4.77 -2.40
CA LYS A 121 -15.41 4.28 -3.34
C LYS A 121 -14.29 3.60 -2.58
N PHE A 122 -13.77 2.51 -3.14
CA PHE A 122 -12.78 1.66 -2.48
C PHE A 122 -11.50 1.57 -3.30
N GLN A 123 -10.92 2.72 -3.64
CA GLN A 123 -9.77 2.79 -4.54
C GLN A 123 -8.56 2.04 -3.98
N ASN A 124 -8.24 2.26 -2.71
CA ASN A 124 -7.06 1.69 -2.09
C ASN A 124 -7.19 0.18 -1.89
N VAL A 125 -8.40 -0.32 -1.61
CA VAL A 125 -8.66 -1.77 -1.62
C VAL A 125 -8.28 -2.38 -2.96
N PHE A 126 -8.78 -1.82 -4.06
CA PHE A 126 -8.50 -2.39 -5.39
C PHE A 126 -7.07 -2.19 -5.84
N ASP A 127 -6.43 -1.07 -5.54
CA ASP A 127 -5.03 -0.85 -5.88
C ASP A 127 -4.13 -1.91 -5.22
N ILE A 128 -4.34 -2.15 -3.92
CA ILE A 128 -3.57 -3.16 -3.18
C ILE A 128 -3.91 -4.58 -3.67
N LEU A 129 -5.18 -4.89 -3.94
CA LEU A 129 -5.56 -6.19 -4.51
C LEU A 129 -4.92 -6.44 -5.88
N CYS A 130 -4.97 -5.46 -6.77
CA CYS A 130 -4.37 -5.54 -8.10
C CYS A 130 -2.86 -5.75 -8.01
N GLU A 131 -2.19 -4.99 -7.14
CA GLU A 131 -0.76 -5.16 -6.85
C GLU A 131 -0.44 -6.58 -6.36
N MET A 132 -1.16 -7.06 -5.34
CA MET A 132 -0.94 -8.40 -4.77
C MET A 132 -1.17 -9.51 -5.81
N LEU A 133 -2.19 -9.35 -6.64
CA LEU A 133 -2.54 -10.34 -7.66
C LEU A 133 -1.66 -10.22 -8.92
N GLY A 134 -0.91 -9.12 -9.09
CA GLY A 134 -0.15 -8.85 -10.31
C GLY A 134 -1.07 -8.56 -11.51
N LEU A 135 -2.24 -7.97 -11.24
CA LEU A 135 -3.27 -7.67 -12.24
C LEU A 135 -3.45 -6.16 -12.38
N SER A 136 -4.10 -5.73 -13.46
CA SER A 136 -4.47 -4.33 -13.66
C SER A 136 -5.91 -4.08 -13.19
N SER A 137 -6.21 -2.83 -12.84
CA SER A 137 -7.57 -2.39 -12.50
C SER A 137 -8.35 -2.05 -13.78
N PRO A 138 -9.65 -2.43 -13.90
CA PRO A 138 -10.46 -3.12 -12.90
C PRO A 138 -10.15 -4.63 -12.83
N LEU A 139 -10.38 -5.23 -11.66
CA LEU A 139 -10.14 -6.64 -11.44
C LEU A 139 -11.24 -7.46 -12.13
N VAL A 140 -10.89 -8.22 -13.17
CA VAL A 140 -11.83 -9.07 -13.90
C VAL A 140 -11.61 -10.53 -13.53
N VAL A 141 -12.63 -11.15 -12.96
CA VAL A 141 -12.67 -12.58 -12.63
C VAL A 141 -13.84 -13.20 -13.35
N LYS A 142 -13.56 -13.93 -14.45
CA LYS A 142 -14.56 -14.52 -15.34
C LYS A 142 -15.56 -13.46 -15.83
N ASP A 143 -16.82 -13.58 -15.41
CA ASP A 143 -17.93 -12.71 -15.81
C ASP A 143 -18.17 -11.54 -14.85
N VAL A 144 -17.29 -11.34 -13.86
CA VAL A 144 -17.42 -10.31 -12.82
C VAL A 144 -16.25 -9.33 -12.95
N MET A 145 -16.59 -8.06 -13.18
CA MET A 145 -15.67 -6.94 -13.10
C MET A 145 -15.85 -6.24 -11.76
N LEU A 146 -14.80 -6.18 -10.95
CA LEU A 146 -14.76 -5.47 -9.69
C LEU A 146 -13.93 -4.20 -9.86
N SER A 147 -14.53 -3.05 -9.54
CA SER A 147 -13.89 -1.75 -9.66
C SER A 147 -14.10 -0.93 -8.38
N PRO A 148 -13.31 0.14 -8.17
CA PRO A 148 -13.45 1.04 -7.03
C PRO A 148 -14.84 1.66 -6.83
N THR A 149 -15.65 1.74 -7.88
CA THR A 149 -16.94 2.44 -7.87
C THR A 149 -18.14 1.50 -7.94
N GLU A 150 -17.98 0.35 -8.57
CA GLU A 150 -19.08 -0.59 -8.83
C GLU A 150 -18.58 -1.99 -9.19
N ILE A 151 -19.51 -2.93 -9.13
CA ILE A 151 -19.32 -4.31 -9.53
C ILE A 151 -20.27 -4.61 -10.68
N VAL A 152 -19.72 -5.02 -11.81
CA VAL A 152 -20.47 -5.30 -13.04
C VAL A 152 -20.40 -6.79 -13.33
N ILE A 153 -21.56 -7.42 -13.51
CA ILE A 153 -21.68 -8.85 -13.74
C ILE A 153 -22.38 -9.08 -15.07
N ALA A 154 -21.77 -9.88 -15.95
CA ALA A 154 -22.20 -10.08 -17.33
C ALA A 154 -23.45 -10.98 -17.49
N VAL A 155 -24.46 -10.80 -16.64
CA VAL A 155 -25.76 -11.47 -16.71
C VAL A 155 -26.87 -10.52 -16.27
N LYS A 156 -28.09 -10.75 -16.75
CA LYS A 156 -29.28 -9.96 -16.38
C LYS A 156 -30.08 -10.56 -15.22
N ASP A 157 -29.90 -11.85 -14.96
CA ASP A 157 -30.60 -12.56 -13.90
C ASP A 157 -29.91 -12.26 -12.56
N GLU A 158 -30.66 -11.70 -11.61
CA GLU A 158 -30.10 -11.24 -10.34
C GLU A 158 -29.61 -12.41 -9.47
N PHE A 159 -30.27 -13.56 -9.53
CA PHE A 159 -29.86 -14.74 -8.75
C PHE A 159 -28.56 -15.32 -9.29
N GLU A 160 -28.45 -15.48 -10.61
CA GLU A 160 -27.21 -15.87 -11.29
C GLU A 160 -26.09 -14.85 -11.03
N ALA A 161 -26.40 -13.55 -11.04
CA ALA A 161 -25.44 -12.49 -10.73
C ALA A 161 -24.86 -12.64 -9.32
N LYS A 162 -25.71 -12.89 -8.30
CA LYS A 162 -25.28 -13.16 -6.92
C LYS A 162 -24.37 -14.38 -6.82
N GLN A 163 -24.70 -15.47 -7.51
CA GLN A 163 -23.86 -16.68 -7.52
C GLN A 163 -22.49 -16.41 -8.16
N LYS A 164 -22.46 -15.72 -9.30
CA LYS A 164 -21.20 -15.36 -9.99
C LYS A 164 -20.34 -14.43 -9.14
N PHE A 165 -20.94 -13.47 -8.46
CA PHE A 165 -20.26 -12.59 -7.52
C PHE A 165 -19.58 -13.37 -6.39
N ILE A 166 -20.33 -14.20 -5.67
CA ILE A 166 -19.81 -15.00 -4.54
C ILE A 166 -18.66 -15.89 -5.00
N ASN A 167 -18.84 -16.59 -6.12
CA ASN A 167 -17.80 -17.48 -6.67
C ASN A 167 -16.53 -16.72 -7.04
N SER A 168 -16.66 -15.55 -7.65
CA SER A 168 -15.52 -14.70 -8.04
C SER A 168 -14.77 -14.18 -6.80
N LEU A 169 -15.50 -13.82 -5.75
CA LEU A 169 -14.90 -13.41 -4.47
C LEU A 169 -14.14 -14.56 -3.82
N HIS A 170 -14.71 -15.76 -3.76
CA HIS A 170 -14.01 -16.93 -3.24
C HIS A 170 -12.73 -17.24 -4.04
N GLU A 171 -12.74 -17.06 -5.35
CA GLU A 171 -11.56 -17.25 -6.20
C GLU A 171 -10.44 -16.24 -5.88
N ILE A 172 -10.79 -14.98 -5.67
CA ILE A 172 -9.85 -13.94 -5.20
C ILE A 172 -9.28 -14.32 -3.83
N GLN A 173 -10.14 -14.66 -2.87
CA GLN A 173 -9.73 -15.02 -1.51
C GLN A 173 -8.78 -16.23 -1.50
N ASN A 174 -9.10 -17.28 -2.26
CA ASN A 174 -8.23 -18.45 -2.39
C ASN A 174 -6.88 -18.10 -3.02
N THR A 175 -6.88 -17.25 -4.04
CA THR A 175 -5.63 -16.81 -4.70
C THR A 175 -4.73 -16.02 -3.74
N LEU A 176 -5.32 -15.13 -2.93
CA LEU A 176 -4.59 -14.37 -1.92
C LEU A 176 -4.02 -15.28 -0.82
N LEU A 177 -4.78 -16.29 -0.37
CA LEU A 177 -4.31 -17.26 0.62
C LEU A 177 -3.13 -18.11 0.10
N ILE A 178 -3.09 -18.42 -1.20
CA ILE A 178 -1.94 -19.11 -1.81
C ILE A 178 -0.71 -18.18 -1.80
N LYS A 179 -0.88 -16.90 -2.16
CA LYS A 179 0.21 -15.91 -2.16
C LYS A 179 0.72 -15.53 -0.77
N LYS A 180 -0.06 -15.78 0.28
CA LYS A 180 0.34 -15.58 1.68
C LYS A 180 1.40 -16.60 2.14
N LYS A 181 1.47 -17.77 1.51
CA LYS A 181 2.44 -18.84 1.83
C LYS A 181 3.75 -18.63 1.08
#